data_AF-A0A536H142-F1
#
_entry.id   AF-A0A536H142-F1
#
_cell.length_a   1.000
_cell.length_b   1.000
_cell.length_c   1.000
_cell.angle_alpha   90.00
_cell.angle_beta   90.00
_cell.angle_gamma   90.00
#
_symmetry.space_group_name_H-M   'P 1'
#
loop_
_entity.id
_entity.type
_entity.pdbx_description
1 polymer ?
#
loop_
_entity_poly.entity_id
_entity_poly.type
_entity_poly.pdbx_seq_one_letter_code
_entity_poly.pdbx_strand_id
1 'polypeptide(L)'
;MNFELSEQQRAFRGLIRDFARRSITPVAREMELAGRYPDEIVEEMKAMGLFGMLVPEEHGGIAIDAVSYSIVFAGRGATRWYN
;
A
#
# COMPACT_ATOMS: atom_id res chain seq x y z
N MET A 1 9.84 15.85 20.77
CA MET A 1 9.38 15.50 19.41
C MET A 1 8.15 14.61 19.55
N ASN A 2 7.12 14.85 18.72
CA ASN A 2 5.91 14.02 18.68
C ASN A 2 5.99 13.12 17.44
N PHE A 3 5.91 11.81 17.64
CA PHE A 3 6.01 10.78 16.59
C PHE A 3 4.68 10.06 16.34
N GLU A 4 3.61 10.52 17.00
CA GLU A 4 2.28 9.97 16.77
C GLU A 4 1.78 10.33 15.36
N LEU A 5 1.17 9.35 14.70
CA LEU A 5 0.51 9.59 13.42
C LEU A 5 -0.65 10.57 13.59
N SER A 6 -0.91 11.38 12.58
CA SER A 6 -2.17 12.13 12.49
C SER A 6 -3.36 11.18 12.34
N GLU A 7 -4.57 11.68 12.55
CA GLU A 7 -5.79 10.90 12.30
C GLU A 7 -5.90 10.46 10.84
N GLN A 8 -5.57 11.36 9.91
CA GLN A 8 -5.50 11.06 8.47
C GLN A 8 -4.48 9.97 8.15
N GLN A 9 -3.28 10.03 8.72
CA GLN A 9 -2.25 9.01 8.56
C GLN A 9 -2.69 7.65 9.15
N ARG A 10 -3.38 7.66 10.29
CA ARG A 10 -3.96 6.43 10.88
C ARG A 10 -5.04 5.83 10.00
N ALA A 11 -5.92 6.65 9.43
CA ALA A 11 -6.97 6.20 8.51
C ALA A 11 -6.36 5.61 7.23
N PHE A 12 -5.39 6.32 6.64
CA PHE A 12 -4.66 5.85 5.46
C PHE A 12 -3.96 4.50 5.72
N ARG A 13 -3.28 4.37 6.87
CA ARG A 13 -2.68 3.08 7.30
C ARG A 13 -3.72 1.96 7.39
N GLY A 14 -4.91 2.26 7.90
CA GLY A 14 -6.01 1.29 7.96
C GLY A 14 -6.40 0.79 6.58
N LEU A 15 -6.61 1.73 5.65
CA LEU A 15 -6.98 1.44 4.27
C LEU A 15 -5.94 0.56 3.55
N ILE A 16 -4.65 0.90 3.66
CA ILE A 16 -3.56 0.10 3.06
C ILE A 16 -3.50 -1.31 3.65
N ARG A 17 -3.65 -1.43 4.97
CA ARG A 17 -3.64 -2.75 5.64
C ARG A 17 -4.80 -3.62 5.18
N ASP A 18 -5.99 -3.03 5.05
CA ASP A 18 -7.19 -3.78 4.68
C ASP A 18 -7.18 -4.14 3.18
N PHE A 19 -6.58 -3.32 2.32
CA PHE A 19 -6.26 -3.70 0.94
C PHE A 19 -5.29 -4.90 0.91
N ALA A 20 -4.15 -4.81 1.61
CA ALA A 20 -3.16 -5.89 1.59
C ALA A 20 -3.72 -7.23 2.10
N ARG A 21 -4.56 -7.21 3.14
CA ARG A 21 -5.22 -8.41 3.68
C ARG A 21 -6.22 -9.05 2.71
N ARG A 22 -6.94 -8.24 1.94
CA ARG A 22 -8.00 -8.71 1.03
C ARG A 22 -7.44 -9.14 -0.32
N SER A 23 -6.54 -8.35 -0.89
CA SER A 23 -6.09 -8.54 -2.28
C SER A 23 -4.73 -9.21 -2.39
N ILE A 24 -3.83 -9.05 -1.41
CA ILE A 24 -2.44 -9.56 -1.50
C ILE A 24 -2.27 -10.86 -0.72
N THR A 25 -2.59 -10.88 0.58
CA THR A 25 -2.34 -12.04 1.47
C THR A 25 -2.85 -13.38 0.93
N PRO A 26 -4.07 -13.49 0.35
CA PRO A 26 -4.60 -14.78 -0.08
C PRO A 26 -3.84 -15.41 -1.25
N VAL A 27 -3.26 -14.59 -2.14
CA VAL A 27 -2.67 -15.04 -3.41
C VAL A 27 -1.14 -14.94 -3.43
N ALA A 28 -0.54 -14.22 -2.49
CA ALA A 28 0.90 -13.93 -2.48
C ALA A 28 1.77 -15.19 -2.57
N ARG A 29 1.48 -16.22 -1.77
CA ARG A 29 2.26 -17.46 -1.75
C ARG A 29 2.13 -18.26 -3.05
N GLU A 30 0.92 -18.34 -3.60
CA GLU A 30 0.68 -19.06 -4.86
C GLU A 30 1.40 -18.37 -6.02
N MET A 31 1.23 -17.05 -6.14
CA MET A 31 1.85 -16.25 -7.20
C MET A 31 3.37 -16.29 -7.15
N GLU A 32 3.97 -16.24 -5.95
CA GLU A 32 5.41 -16.40 -5.79
C GLU A 32 5.90 -17.77 -6.28
N LEU A 33 5.27 -18.86 -5.81
CA LEU A 33 5.65 -20.22 -6.21
C LEU A 33 5.46 -20.46 -7.71
N ALA A 34 4.46 -19.82 -8.30
CA ALA A 34 4.21 -19.87 -9.73
C ALA A 34 5.10 -18.91 -10.56
N GLY A 35 5.85 -18.01 -9.93
CA GLY A 35 6.59 -16.95 -10.61
C GLY A 35 5.70 -15.99 -11.41
N ARG A 36 4.43 -15.86 -11.01
CA ARG A 36 3.42 -15.05 -11.72
C ARG A 36 3.46 -13.60 -11.27
N TYR A 37 3.43 -12.69 -12.24
CA TYR A 37 3.27 -11.27 -11.98
C TYR A 37 1.82 -10.95 -11.57
N PRO A 38 1.58 -10.16 -10.52
CA PRO A 38 0.25 -9.91 -9.98
C PRO A 38 -0.46 -8.75 -10.69
N ASP A 39 -0.78 -8.90 -11.97
CA ASP A 39 -1.43 -7.85 -12.79
C ASP A 39 -2.71 -7.30 -12.13
N GLU A 40 -3.54 -8.17 -11.57
CA GLU A 40 -4.83 -7.80 -10.99
C GLU A 40 -4.65 -6.91 -9.75
N ILE A 41 -3.66 -7.21 -8.91
CA ILE A 41 -3.32 -6.40 -7.73
C ILE A 41 -2.76 -5.05 -8.18
N VAL A 42 -1.90 -5.04 -9.21
CA VAL A 42 -1.29 -3.81 -9.73
C VAL A 42 -2.35 -2.87 -10.30
N GLU A 43 -3.34 -3.38 -11.02
CA GLU A 43 -4.46 -2.57 -11.51
C GLU A 43 -5.31 -1.99 -10.36
N GLU A 44 -5.55 -2.75 -9.29
CA GLU A 44 -6.22 -2.22 -8.09
C GLU A 44 -5.39 -1.11 -7.42
N MET A 45 -4.07 -1.30 -7.32
CA MET A 45 -3.16 -0.28 -6.78
C MET A 45 -3.14 1.01 -7.64
N LYS A 46 -3.25 0.89 -8.96
CA LYS A 46 -3.39 2.04 -9.87
C LYS A 46 -4.71 2.78 -9.62
N ALA A 47 -5.81 2.05 -9.52
CA ALA A 47 -7.13 2.64 -9.26
C ALA A 47 -7.18 3.36 -7.90
N MET A 48 -6.43 2.87 -6.90
CA MET A 48 -6.27 3.53 -5.60
C MET A 48 -5.34 4.76 -5.62
N GLY A 49 -4.67 5.06 -6.73
CA GLY A 49 -3.74 6.18 -6.85
C GLY A 49 -2.39 5.96 -6.15
N LEU A 50 -2.04 4.71 -5.79
CA LEU A 50 -0.82 4.42 -5.02
C LEU A 50 0.47 4.70 -5.81
N PHE A 51 0.41 4.73 -7.13
CA PHE A 51 1.57 5.08 -7.97
C PHE A 51 1.75 6.59 -8.16
N GLY A 52 0.71 7.39 -7.91
CA GLY A 52 0.71 8.86 -8.04
C GLY A 52 0.82 9.57 -6.69
N MET A 53 1.22 8.86 -5.63
CA MET A 53 1.16 9.36 -4.25
C MET A 53 1.90 10.68 -4.02
N LEU A 54 3.11 10.81 -4.57
CA LEU A 54 3.95 11.99 -4.38
C LEU A 54 3.80 13.01 -5.52
N VAL A 55 2.97 12.71 -6.51
CA VAL A 55 2.78 13.58 -7.67
C VAL A 55 1.77 14.67 -7.30
N PRO A 56 2.04 15.95 -7.64
CA PRO A 56 1.06 17.03 -7.48
C PRO A 56 -0.28 16.72 -8.16
N GLU A 57 -1.37 17.23 -7.61
CA GLU A 57 -2.72 17.04 -8.18
C GLU A 57 -2.83 17.57 -9.61
N GLU A 58 -2.11 18.65 -9.95
CA GLU A 58 -2.02 19.22 -11.31
C GLU A 58 -1.48 18.25 -12.37
N HIS A 59 -0.85 17.15 -11.93
CA HIS A 59 -0.32 16.08 -12.77
C HIS A 59 -1.06 14.75 -12.56
N GLY A 60 -2.23 14.76 -11.92
CA GLY A 60 -3.06 13.59 -11.68
C GLY A 60 -2.62 12.71 -10.50
N GLY A 61 -1.80 13.26 -9.58
CA GLY A 61 -1.42 12.60 -8.34
C GLY A 61 -2.31 12.97 -7.16
N ILE A 62 -1.97 12.47 -5.96
CA ILE A 62 -2.73 12.71 -4.72
C ILE A 62 -1.93 13.49 -3.66
N ALA A 63 -0.71 13.93 -3.99
CA ALA A 63 0.14 14.80 -3.18
C ALA A 63 0.18 14.49 -1.67
N ILE A 64 0.34 13.21 -1.30
CA ILE A 64 0.40 12.82 0.12
C ILE A 64 1.75 13.19 0.75
N ASP A 65 1.74 13.38 2.07
CA ASP A 65 2.94 13.67 2.84
C ASP A 65 3.89 12.46 2.92
N ALA A 66 5.17 12.72 3.22
CA ALA A 66 6.20 11.70 3.27
C ALA A 66 5.95 10.61 4.33
N VAL A 67 5.26 10.92 5.44
CA VAL A 67 4.92 9.91 6.46
C VAL A 67 3.83 9.00 5.91
N SER A 68 2.81 9.54 5.26
CA SER A 68 1.78 8.75 4.56
C SER A 68 2.40 7.86 3.46
N TYR A 69 3.35 8.38 2.68
CA TYR A 69 4.09 7.55 1.72
C TYR A 69 4.84 6.41 2.41
N SER A 70 5.51 6.69 3.54
CA SER A 70 6.24 5.67 4.29
C SER A 70 5.32 4.57 4.83
N ILE A 71 4.07 4.88 5.16
CA ILE A 71 3.08 3.92 5.67
C ILE A 71 2.79 2.79 4.68
N VAL A 72 2.86 3.05 3.37
CA VAL A 72 2.67 2.03 2.32
C VAL A 72 3.74 0.95 2.40
N PHE A 73 4.98 1.34 2.66
CA PHE A 73 6.12 0.43 2.76
C PHE A 73 6.33 -0.13 4.17
N ALA A 74 5.97 0.66 5.19
CA ALA A 74 6.14 0.32 6.60
C ALA A 74 5.14 -0.71 7.11
N GLY A 75 4.26 -1.22 6.24
CA GLY A 75 3.46 -2.41 6.51
C GLY A 75 4.36 -3.51 7.06
N ARG A 76 4.22 -3.83 8.35
CA ARG A 76 4.90 -4.98 8.97
C ARG A 76 4.38 -6.25 8.29
N GLY A 77 5.02 -6.62 7.19
CA GLY A 77 4.52 -7.68 6.32
C GLY A 77 5.62 -8.43 5.60
N ALA A 78 6.71 -7.78 5.16
CA ALA A 78 7.75 -8.44 4.35
C ALA A 78 8.34 -9.71 5.00
N THR A 79 8.38 -9.80 6.33
CA THR A 79 8.89 -10.96 7.08
C THR A 79 7.82 -11.93 7.58
N ARG A 80 6.52 -11.66 7.36
CA ARG A 80 5.42 -12.52 7.86
C ARG A 80 4.28 -12.72 6.85
N TRP A 81 4.58 -12.69 5.55
CA TRP A 81 3.63 -13.15 4.53
C TRP A 81 3.48 -14.70 4.50
N TYR A 82 4.25 -15.43 5.34
CA TYR A 82 4.29 -16.90 5.37
C TYR A 82 3.83 -17.57 6.69
N ASN A 83 3.40 -16.80 7.71
CA ASN A 83 3.02 -17.35 9.03
C ASN A 83 1.67 -16.83 9.55
#